data_AF-A0A6N7CBG4-F1
#
_entry.id   AF-A0A6N7CBG4-F1
#
_cell.length_a   1.000
_cell.length_b   1.000
_cell.length_c   1.000
_cell.angle_alpha   90.00
_cell.angle_beta   90.00
_cell.angle_gamma   90.00
#
_symmetry.space_group_name_H-M   'P 1'
#
loop_
_entity.id
_entity.type
_entity.pdbx_description
1 polymer ?
#
loop_
_entity_poly.entity_id
_entity_poly.type
_entity_poly.pdbx_seq_one_letter_code
_entity_poly.pdbx_strand_id
1 'polypeptide(L)'
;MSITHDESRGSASSTRPGAAADLCRITVLSTHSQVDMAVPFGVPLAILVPGIVDTIRTHRSANDFDDSLEQYEPSEWVLAKIGHSPLSTTLTLHEHGIRDGDLLVLQSVHASAPPPLFDDIMYNVAIADAEGDREWTRGSARVVGSVAAVLGTVVGSFALLWSGAGTEGFLGAGCAIATALLFLIAGAVTGRVYGDARSSVVLSGCAVPLSFAAGMLFVPGDLGAAHLLLGLALAGTTAVLALRLGGVGLRLFTALSVTSLFGSIAALVATLFGNPSAAVGAGVVAAALIALAFSARVSILLAKLPLPPVPAPGTSVDPSEDDPDDEVTMPSFDSLAQRAARARKYLTGLVSAMTALAVTGALVAAHPGVHGGIFWPGLSLAVATATVLMFRGRTYSSAEQAVPLIAGGVTILLLLLTAAAVAVPDFAIASFAVAILFAVGGLVLGILAPRQTFSPVMRRVAELIDLAVIASIVPLVCWVTGLYSLMRGL
;
A
#
# COMPACT_ATOMS: atom_id res chain seq x y z
N MET A 1 2.16 -27.11 85.27
CA MET A 1 1.98 -25.73 84.78
C MET A 1 1.34 -25.82 83.40
N SER A 2 0.05 -25.52 83.35
CA SER A 2 -0.88 -25.24 82.23
C SER A 2 -0.54 -25.59 80.75
N ILE A 3 -1.36 -26.49 80.15
CA ILE A 3 -2.21 -26.40 78.91
C ILE A 3 -1.59 -25.71 77.65
N THR A 4 -1.50 -26.33 76.46
CA THR A 4 -2.59 -26.47 75.43
C THR A 4 -2.44 -27.64 74.42
N HIS A 5 -3.58 -28.14 73.94
CA HIS A 5 -3.89 -29.02 72.77
C HIS A 5 -3.21 -28.58 71.45
N ASP A 6 -3.03 -29.38 70.38
CA ASP A 6 -3.98 -30.31 69.76
C ASP A 6 -3.36 -31.26 68.69
N GLU A 7 -4.01 -32.42 68.57
CA GLU A 7 -4.27 -33.36 67.46
C GLU A 7 -3.26 -33.93 66.44
N SER A 8 -3.53 -35.22 66.20
CA SER A 8 -2.91 -36.25 65.38
C SER A 8 -3.06 -36.11 63.86
N ARG A 9 -2.06 -36.58 63.10
CA ARG A 9 -2.26 -37.12 61.74
C ARG A 9 -1.47 -38.40 61.50
N GLY A 10 -2.22 -39.45 61.18
CA GLY A 10 -1.76 -40.80 60.91
C GLY A 10 -1.16 -41.01 59.50
N SER A 11 -0.45 -42.13 59.44
CA SER A 11 0.22 -42.77 58.30
C SER A 11 -0.63 -42.86 57.02
N ALA A 12 -0.14 -42.25 55.94
CA ALA A 12 -0.68 -42.42 54.59
C ALA A 12 -0.09 -43.67 53.92
N SER A 13 -0.93 -44.68 53.65
CA SER A 13 -0.64 -45.79 52.75
C SER A 13 -0.77 -45.35 51.30
N SER A 14 0.28 -45.56 50.50
CA SER A 14 0.35 -45.30 49.07
C SER A 14 -0.60 -46.19 48.27
N THR A 15 -1.64 -45.59 47.68
CA THR A 15 -2.45 -46.20 46.61
C THR A 15 -1.87 -45.75 45.28
N ARG A 16 -1.42 -46.68 44.43
CA ARG A 16 -1.06 -46.37 43.03
C ARG A 16 -2.31 -45.86 42.29
N PRO A 17 -2.30 -44.69 41.66
CA PRO A 17 -3.41 -44.29 40.79
C PRO A 17 -3.40 -45.21 39.57
N GLY A 18 -4.50 -45.91 39.30
CA GLY A 18 -4.72 -46.53 37.99
C GLY A 18 -4.68 -45.43 36.94
N ALA A 19 -3.91 -45.63 35.86
CA ALA A 19 -3.89 -44.70 34.75
C ALA A 19 -5.32 -44.49 34.25
N ALA A 20 -5.83 -43.26 34.33
CA ALA A 20 -7.11 -42.92 33.74
C ALA A 20 -7.02 -43.25 32.24
N ALA A 21 -7.94 -44.09 31.75
CA ALA A 21 -7.98 -44.40 30.33
C ALA A 21 -8.21 -43.10 29.57
N ASP A 22 -7.29 -42.75 28.67
CA ASP A 22 -7.46 -41.61 27.77
C ASP A 22 -8.62 -41.95 26.84
N LEU A 23 -9.70 -41.17 26.88
CA LEU A 23 -10.94 -41.43 26.16
C LEU A 23 -11.07 -40.44 25.01
N CYS A 24 -11.52 -40.94 23.86
CA CYS A 24 -11.88 -40.12 22.70
C CYS A 24 -13.38 -40.21 22.45
N ARG A 25 -14.05 -39.06 22.29
CA ARG A 25 -15.46 -38.98 21.94
C ARG A 25 -15.61 -39.00 20.43
N ILE A 26 -16.20 -40.07 19.91
CA ILE A 26 -16.50 -40.22 18.48
C ILE A 26 -18.00 -40.28 18.26
N THR A 27 -18.43 -39.89 17.07
CA THR A 27 -19.79 -40.11 16.60
C THR A 27 -19.76 -41.24 15.59
N VAL A 28 -20.50 -42.32 15.85
CA VAL A 28 -20.61 -43.47 14.95
C VAL A 28 -21.95 -43.40 14.22
N LEU A 29 -21.89 -43.30 12.90
CA LEU A 29 -23.03 -43.34 11.99
C LEU A 29 -23.22 -44.77 11.48
N SER A 30 -24.43 -45.28 11.60
CA SER A 30 -24.91 -46.53 11.02
C SER A 30 -26.15 -46.24 10.15
N THR A 31 -26.64 -47.23 9.41
CA THR A 31 -27.74 -47.08 8.44
C THR A 31 -28.97 -46.35 9.01
N HIS A 32 -29.37 -46.65 10.25
CA HIS A 32 -30.57 -46.07 10.87
C HIS A 32 -30.33 -45.46 12.26
N SER A 33 -29.07 -45.29 12.68
CA SER A 33 -28.75 -44.65 13.95
C SER A 33 -27.42 -43.92 13.94
N GLN A 34 -27.35 -42.86 14.75
CA GLN A 34 -26.13 -42.11 15.04
C GLN A 34 -25.93 -42.13 16.55
N VAL A 35 -24.76 -42.58 17.00
CA VAL A 35 -24.46 -42.73 18.43
C VAL A 35 -23.15 -42.01 18.75
N ASP A 36 -23.21 -41.10 19.72
CA ASP A 36 -22.02 -40.50 20.32
C ASP A 36 -21.52 -41.40 21.45
N MET A 37 -20.24 -41.77 21.41
CA MET A 37 -19.66 -42.60 22.45
C MET A 37 -18.21 -42.22 22.76
N ALA A 38 -17.84 -42.36 24.03
CA ALA A 38 -16.47 -42.20 24.50
C ALA A 38 -15.80 -43.58 24.53
N VAL A 39 -14.74 -43.75 23.75
CA VAL A 39 -13.99 -45.00 23.63
C VAL A 39 -12.51 -44.79 23.98
N PRO A 40 -11.81 -45.81 24.51
CA PRO A 40 -10.38 -45.71 24.81
C PRO A 40 -9.55 -45.34 23.57
N PHE A 41 -8.76 -44.27 23.69
CA PHE A 41 -8.02 -43.67 22.57
C PHE A 41 -6.81 -44.50 22.13
N GLY A 42 -6.17 -45.19 23.08
CA GLY A 42 -4.97 -46.02 22.85
C GLY A 42 -5.24 -47.52 22.69
N VAL A 43 -6.49 -47.94 22.45
CA VAL A 43 -6.85 -49.36 22.26
C VAL A 43 -7.05 -49.66 20.78
N PRO A 44 -6.53 -50.79 20.25
CA PRO A 44 -6.74 -51.18 18.86
C PRO A 44 -8.22 -51.32 18.50
N LEU A 45 -8.57 -50.88 17.29
CA LEU A 45 -9.95 -50.90 16.81
C LEU A 45 -10.56 -52.31 16.78
N ALA A 46 -9.78 -53.37 16.55
CA ALA A 46 -10.25 -54.76 16.57
C ALA A 46 -10.95 -55.16 17.88
N ILE A 47 -10.56 -54.55 19.01
CA ILE A 47 -11.16 -54.81 20.33
C ILE A 47 -12.39 -53.93 20.55
N LEU A 48 -12.39 -52.72 19.98
CA LEU A 48 -13.44 -51.72 20.19
C LEU A 48 -14.67 -51.97 19.31
N VAL A 49 -14.46 -52.35 18.05
CA VAL A 49 -15.54 -52.46 17.04
C VAL A 49 -16.65 -53.43 17.45
N PRO A 50 -16.40 -54.65 17.96
CA PRO A 50 -17.46 -55.54 18.40
C PRO A 50 -18.37 -54.92 19.49
N GLY A 51 -17.75 -54.27 20.48
CA GLY A 51 -18.51 -53.59 21.54
C GLY A 51 -19.30 -52.38 21.05
N ILE A 52 -18.78 -51.65 20.05
CA ILE A 52 -19.50 -50.56 19.37
C ILE A 52 -20.71 -51.11 18.62
N VAL A 53 -20.53 -52.21 17.87
CA VAL A 53 -21.61 -52.88 17.13
C VAL A 53 -22.71 -53.37 18.09
N ASP A 54 -22.35 -54.02 19.20
CA ASP A 54 -23.31 -54.50 20.20
C ASP A 54 -24.09 -53.37 20.87
N THR A 55 -23.42 -52.24 21.14
CA THR A 55 -24.06 -51.05 21.70
C THR A 55 -25.11 -50.47 20.73
N ILE A 56 -24.77 -50.39 19.44
CA ILE A 56 -25.68 -49.88 18.40
C ILE A 56 -26.84 -50.86 18.15
N ARG A 57 -26.56 -52.17 18.17
CA ARG A 57 -27.57 -53.25 18.08
C ARG A 57 -28.60 -53.17 19.20
N THR A 58 -28.13 -52.99 20.44
CA THR A 58 -28.99 -52.90 21.63
C THR A 58 -29.88 -51.65 21.60
N HIS A 59 -29.38 -50.56 21.02
CA HIS A 59 -30.13 -49.30 20.95
C HIS A 59 -31.26 -49.32 19.90
N ARG A 60 -31.08 -50.03 18.77
CA ARG A 60 -32.10 -50.16 17.73
C ARG A 60 -31.94 -51.48 16.96
N SER A 61 -32.87 -52.41 17.19
CA SER A 61 -32.92 -53.73 16.54
C SER A 61 -33.25 -53.70 15.04
N ALA A 62 -33.66 -52.54 14.52
CA ALA A 62 -33.92 -52.33 13.09
C ALA A 62 -32.66 -52.05 12.26
N ASN A 63 -31.49 -51.93 12.90
CA ASN A 63 -30.22 -51.99 12.18
C ASN A 63 -29.98 -53.45 11.80
N ASP A 64 -30.19 -53.77 10.53
CA ASP A 64 -30.04 -55.12 9.96
C ASP A 64 -28.55 -55.43 9.80
N PHE A 65 -27.91 -55.81 10.91
CA PHE A 65 -26.61 -56.44 10.89
C PHE A 65 -26.83 -57.91 10.51
N ASP A 66 -27.14 -58.16 9.23
CA ASP A 66 -27.58 -59.44 8.64
C ASP A 66 -26.96 -60.68 9.32
N ASP A 67 -27.80 -61.42 10.06
CA ASP A 67 -27.54 -62.77 10.60
C ASP A 67 -28.45 -63.77 9.85
N SER A 68 -28.59 -63.65 8.52
CA SER A 68 -29.23 -64.69 7.73
C SER A 68 -28.48 -66.01 7.92
N LEU A 69 -29.23 -67.02 8.39
CA LEU A 69 -28.78 -68.38 8.64
C LEU A 69 -28.05 -68.92 7.40
N GLU A 70 -26.79 -69.37 7.62
CA GLU A 70 -25.80 -69.87 6.65
C GLU A 70 -24.79 -68.85 6.05
N GLN A 71 -24.26 -67.92 6.86
CA GLN A 71 -22.96 -67.30 6.54
C GLN A 71 -21.82 -68.07 7.26
N TYR A 72 -20.93 -68.71 6.48
CA TYR A 72 -19.78 -69.48 6.99
C TYR A 72 -18.59 -68.58 7.42
N GLU A 73 -18.68 -67.26 7.24
CA GLU A 73 -17.66 -66.29 7.63
C GLU A 73 -18.30 -65.17 8.48
N PRO A 74 -17.68 -64.74 9.61
CA PRO A 74 -18.18 -63.62 10.41
C PRO A 74 -18.20 -62.33 9.59
N SER A 75 -19.30 -61.58 9.59
CA SER A 75 -19.34 -60.24 8.98
C SER A 75 -18.40 -59.29 9.75
N GLU A 76 -17.22 -59.03 9.19
CA GLU A 76 -16.25 -58.12 9.80
C GLU A 76 -16.75 -56.67 9.59
N TRP A 77 -17.21 -56.05 10.68
CA TRP A 77 -17.60 -54.65 10.69
C TRP A 77 -16.35 -53.78 10.82
N VAL A 78 -16.33 -52.65 10.12
CA VAL A 78 -15.21 -51.71 10.13
C VAL A 78 -15.71 -50.27 10.24
N LEU A 79 -14.87 -49.41 10.81
CA LEU A 79 -15.10 -47.98 10.88
C LEU A 79 -14.35 -47.30 9.74
N ALA A 80 -14.97 -46.34 9.08
CA ALA A 80 -14.34 -45.50 8.05
C ALA A 80 -14.67 -44.03 8.29
N LYS A 81 -13.81 -43.11 7.82
CA LYS A 81 -14.24 -41.71 7.64
C LYS A 81 -15.13 -41.62 6.40
N ILE A 82 -16.02 -40.62 6.37
CA ILE A 82 -16.90 -40.39 5.21
C ILE A 82 -16.06 -40.22 3.95
N GLY A 83 -16.31 -41.04 2.93
CA GLY A 83 -15.60 -41.00 1.65
C GLY A 83 -14.16 -41.53 1.72
N HIS A 84 -13.75 -42.20 2.79
CA HIS A 84 -12.42 -42.80 2.90
C HIS A 84 -12.49 -44.33 2.99
N SER A 85 -11.35 -44.97 2.70
CA SER A 85 -11.18 -46.40 2.94
C SER A 85 -11.35 -46.74 4.43
N PRO A 86 -11.71 -47.99 4.76
CA PRO A 86 -11.86 -48.44 6.13
C PRO A 86 -10.58 -48.25 6.94
N LEU A 87 -10.74 -47.84 8.20
CA LEU A 87 -9.66 -47.78 9.16
C LEU A 87 -9.16 -49.19 9.45
N SER A 88 -7.83 -49.36 9.46
CA SER A 88 -7.21 -50.63 9.84
C SER A 88 -7.56 -51.00 11.28
N THR A 89 -8.06 -52.22 11.49
CA THR A 89 -8.47 -52.76 12.80
C THR A 89 -7.29 -53.01 13.74
N THR A 90 -6.07 -53.10 13.20
CA THR A 90 -4.83 -53.32 13.98
C THR A 90 -4.29 -52.07 14.67
N LEU A 91 -4.72 -50.89 14.22
CA LEU A 91 -4.26 -49.60 14.74
C LEU A 91 -5.25 -49.00 15.74
N THR A 92 -4.74 -48.10 16.57
CA THR A 92 -5.51 -47.32 17.55
C THR A 92 -6.14 -46.09 16.90
N LEU A 93 -7.12 -45.47 17.58
CA LEU A 93 -7.71 -44.20 17.14
C LEU A 93 -6.66 -43.06 17.08
N HIS A 94 -5.68 -43.09 17.99
CA HIS A 94 -4.56 -42.17 18.00
C HIS A 94 -3.70 -42.25 16.73
N GLU A 95 -3.35 -43.47 16.31
CA GLU A 95 -2.51 -43.71 15.12
C GLU A 95 -3.23 -43.35 13.82
N HIS A 96 -4.56 -43.47 13.79
CA HIS A 96 -5.40 -42.97 12.68
C HIS A 96 -5.64 -41.46 12.72
N GLY A 97 -5.12 -40.76 13.74
CA GLY A 97 -5.30 -39.31 13.90
C GLY A 97 -6.75 -38.89 14.10
N ILE A 98 -7.59 -39.77 14.65
CA ILE A 98 -8.99 -39.48 14.97
C ILE A 98 -9.02 -38.51 16.14
N ARG A 99 -9.85 -37.47 16.05
CA ARG A 99 -10.00 -36.45 17.11
C ARG A 99 -11.37 -36.53 17.76
N ASP A 100 -11.48 -35.92 18.94
CA ASP A 100 -12.78 -35.74 19.59
C ASP A 100 -13.76 -34.99 18.68
N GLY A 101 -14.93 -35.59 18.49
CA GLY A 101 -15.99 -35.10 17.61
C GLY A 101 -15.92 -35.60 16.16
N ASP A 102 -14.93 -36.44 15.80
CA ASP A 102 -14.87 -37.04 14.47
C ASP A 102 -16.06 -37.98 14.24
N LEU A 103 -16.65 -37.87 13.05
CA LEU A 103 -17.74 -38.72 12.56
C LEU A 103 -17.18 -39.92 11.79
N LEU A 104 -17.47 -41.12 12.28
CA LEU A 104 -17.07 -42.39 11.67
C LEU A 104 -18.32 -43.13 11.19
N VAL A 105 -18.22 -43.77 10.03
CA VAL A 105 -19.29 -44.61 9.46
C VAL A 105 -18.96 -46.06 9.77
N LEU A 106 -19.91 -46.75 10.41
CA LEU A 106 -19.86 -48.19 10.63
C LEU A 106 -20.44 -48.89 9.39
N GLN A 107 -19.60 -49.68 8.71
CA GLN A 107 -19.95 -50.35 7.48
C GLN A 107 -19.39 -51.79 7.46
N SER A 108 -20.00 -52.64 6.64
CA SER A 108 -19.46 -53.98 6.36
C SER A 108 -18.21 -53.86 5.48
N VAL A 109 -17.19 -54.70 5.71
CA VAL A 109 -15.98 -54.78 4.87
C VAL A 109 -16.33 -54.97 3.39
N HIS A 110 -17.40 -55.71 3.08
CA HIS A 110 -17.83 -55.97 1.70
C HIS A 110 -18.59 -54.81 1.04
N ALA A 111 -18.99 -53.80 1.82
CA ALA A 111 -19.77 -52.65 1.36
C ALA A 111 -19.02 -51.32 1.46
N SER A 112 -17.69 -51.35 1.60
CA SER A 112 -16.90 -50.13 1.72
C SER A 112 -17.01 -49.27 0.47
N ALA A 113 -17.39 -48.00 0.64
CA ALA A 113 -17.38 -47.03 -0.45
C ALA A 113 -15.95 -46.86 -1.01
N PRO A 114 -15.76 -46.85 -2.34
CA PRO A 114 -14.49 -46.46 -2.93
C PRO A 114 -14.18 -44.99 -2.60
N PRO A 115 -12.91 -44.59 -2.55
CA PRO A 115 -12.55 -43.20 -2.35
C PRO A 115 -13.13 -42.34 -3.49
N PRO A 116 -13.55 -41.09 -3.21
CA PRO A 116 -14.10 -40.21 -4.24
C PRO A 116 -13.05 -39.96 -5.32
N LEU A 117 -13.43 -40.25 -6.56
CA LEU A 117 -12.63 -39.94 -7.74
C LEU A 117 -13.11 -38.60 -8.31
N PHE A 118 -12.27 -37.58 -8.21
CA PHE A 118 -12.54 -36.27 -8.79
C PHE A 118 -12.04 -36.25 -10.24
N ASP A 119 -12.92 -36.48 -11.21
CA ASP A 119 -12.60 -36.55 -12.67
C ASP A 119 -12.61 -35.16 -13.36
N ASP A 120 -12.23 -34.12 -12.62
CA ASP A 120 -12.30 -32.72 -13.08
C ASP A 120 -10.94 -32.19 -13.53
N ILE A 121 -10.16 -33.02 -14.23
CA ILE A 121 -8.84 -32.61 -14.76
C ILE A 121 -9.03 -31.48 -15.78
N MET A 122 -10.08 -31.52 -16.60
CA MET A 122 -10.40 -30.46 -17.58
C MET A 122 -10.87 -29.16 -16.91
N TYR A 123 -11.64 -29.26 -15.83
CA TYR A 123 -12.04 -28.10 -15.03
C TYR A 123 -10.84 -27.46 -14.33
N ASN A 124 -9.94 -28.27 -13.76
CA ASN A 124 -8.72 -27.79 -13.13
C ASN A 124 -7.74 -27.14 -14.10
N VAL A 125 -7.62 -27.66 -15.34
CA VAL A 125 -6.81 -27.03 -16.40
C VAL A 125 -7.46 -25.72 -16.88
N ALA A 126 -8.79 -25.70 -17.06
CA ALA A 126 -9.51 -24.48 -17.46
C ALA A 126 -9.42 -23.37 -16.40
N ILE A 127 -9.38 -23.71 -15.10
CA ILE A 127 -9.21 -22.74 -14.02
C ILE A 127 -7.75 -22.34 -13.82
N ALA A 128 -6.81 -23.28 -13.99
CA ALA A 128 -5.38 -22.99 -13.91
C ALA A 128 -4.95 -21.96 -14.97
N ASP A 129 -5.58 -21.98 -16.15
CA ASP A 129 -5.32 -21.02 -17.23
C ASP A 129 -6.08 -19.68 -17.04
N ALA A 130 -7.26 -19.71 -16.40
CA ALA A 130 -8.04 -18.51 -16.09
C ALA A 130 -7.33 -17.55 -15.11
N GLU A 131 -6.38 -18.04 -14.30
CA GLU A 131 -5.53 -17.18 -13.46
C GLU A 131 -4.39 -16.50 -14.25
N GLY A 132 -3.99 -17.09 -15.38
CA GLY A 132 -2.90 -16.61 -16.24
C GLY A 132 -3.35 -15.66 -17.35
N ASP A 133 -4.46 -15.97 -18.02
CA ASP A 133 -4.94 -15.22 -19.17
C ASP A 133 -6.18 -14.37 -18.83
N ARG A 134 -5.99 -13.05 -18.74
CA ARG A 134 -7.08 -12.11 -18.46
C ARG A 134 -7.82 -11.81 -19.75
N GLU A 135 -9.05 -12.30 -19.87
CA GLU A 135 -9.94 -11.95 -20.97
C GLU A 135 -10.10 -10.43 -21.15
N TRP A 136 -10.32 -10.00 -22.40
CA TRP A 136 -10.60 -8.60 -22.71
C TRP A 136 -11.98 -8.21 -22.15
N THR A 137 -11.98 -7.43 -21.06
CA THR A 137 -13.19 -6.96 -20.40
C THR A 137 -13.50 -5.51 -20.74
N ARG A 138 -14.72 -5.06 -20.43
CA ARG A 138 -15.05 -3.62 -20.43
C ARG A 138 -14.11 -2.80 -19.53
N GLY A 139 -13.59 -3.43 -18.47
CA GLY A 139 -12.60 -2.85 -17.56
C GLY A 139 -11.26 -2.62 -18.23
N SER A 140 -10.70 -3.62 -18.92
CA SER A 140 -9.43 -3.47 -19.66
C SER A 140 -9.55 -2.47 -20.80
N ALA A 141 -10.64 -2.53 -21.58
CA ALA A 141 -10.93 -1.57 -22.65
C ALA A 141 -10.96 -0.11 -22.13
N ARG A 142 -11.60 0.10 -20.98
CA ARG A 142 -11.65 1.42 -20.32
C ARG A 142 -10.26 1.88 -19.89
N VAL A 143 -9.43 1.02 -19.31
CA VAL A 143 -8.07 1.38 -18.90
C VAL A 143 -7.23 1.75 -20.12
N VAL A 144 -7.23 0.93 -21.17
CA VAL A 144 -6.48 1.20 -22.40
C VAL A 144 -6.94 2.51 -23.05
N GLY A 145 -8.25 2.73 -23.18
CA GLY A 145 -8.80 3.97 -23.72
C GLY A 145 -8.46 5.20 -22.87
N SER A 146 -8.46 5.06 -21.54
CA SER A 146 -8.05 6.14 -20.61
C SER A 146 -6.58 6.49 -20.78
N VAL A 147 -5.71 5.49 -20.88
CA VAL A 147 -4.27 5.67 -21.10
C VAL A 147 -4.03 6.33 -22.46
N ALA A 148 -4.69 5.86 -23.52
CA ALA A 148 -4.60 6.45 -24.85
C ALA A 148 -5.06 7.91 -24.87
N ALA A 149 -6.15 8.26 -24.16
CA ALA A 149 -6.63 9.64 -24.07
C ALA A 149 -5.63 10.55 -23.34
N VAL A 150 -5.06 10.10 -22.22
CA VAL A 150 -4.04 10.86 -21.47
C VAL A 150 -2.79 11.06 -22.33
N LEU A 151 -2.28 9.99 -22.97
CA LEU A 151 -1.12 10.09 -23.85
C LEU A 151 -1.41 11.01 -25.05
N GLY A 152 -2.59 10.89 -25.66
CA GLY A 152 -3.00 11.73 -26.79
C GLY A 152 -3.04 13.21 -26.42
N THR A 153 -3.56 13.56 -25.23
CA THR A 153 -3.54 14.96 -24.77
C THR A 153 -2.15 15.48 -24.46
N VAL A 154 -1.28 14.65 -23.87
CA VAL A 154 0.13 15.03 -23.62
C VAL A 154 0.87 15.27 -24.94
N VAL A 155 0.73 14.36 -25.91
CA VAL A 155 1.36 14.47 -27.23
C VAL A 155 0.79 15.67 -28.00
N GLY A 156 -0.53 15.88 -27.96
CA GLY A 156 -1.18 17.04 -28.58
C GLY A 156 -0.70 18.37 -27.98
N SER A 157 -0.61 18.46 -26.65
CA SER A 157 -0.04 19.62 -25.95
C SER A 157 1.41 19.87 -26.35
N PHE A 158 2.24 18.82 -26.42
CA PHE A 158 3.62 18.93 -26.85
C PHE A 158 3.73 19.41 -28.31
N ALA A 159 2.93 18.87 -29.21
CA ALA A 159 2.90 19.27 -30.62
C ALA A 159 2.53 20.76 -30.78
N LEU A 160 1.55 21.24 -30.03
CA LEU A 160 1.17 22.67 -30.02
C LEU A 160 2.28 23.57 -29.49
N LEU A 161 3.02 23.14 -28.46
CA LEU A 161 4.17 23.91 -27.95
C LEU A 161 5.35 23.92 -28.91
N TRP A 162 5.46 22.91 -29.77
CA TRP A 162 6.53 22.77 -30.74
C TRP A 162 6.25 23.47 -32.08
N SER A 163 4.99 23.84 -32.38
CA SER A 163 4.58 24.34 -33.70
C SER A 163 5.08 25.75 -34.06
N GLY A 164 6.01 26.33 -33.31
CA GLY A 164 6.58 27.66 -33.57
C GLY A 164 5.68 28.82 -33.11
N ALA A 165 6.30 29.94 -32.70
CA ALA A 165 5.60 31.12 -32.22
C ALA A 165 5.12 32.00 -33.40
N GLY A 166 3.83 32.37 -33.41
CA GLY A 166 3.19 33.18 -34.47
C GLY A 166 1.68 33.33 -34.27
N THR A 167 0.95 33.84 -35.28
CA THR A 167 -0.53 33.91 -35.27
C THR A 167 -1.19 32.53 -35.08
N GLU A 168 -0.52 31.48 -35.53
CA GLU A 168 -0.93 30.08 -35.32
C GLU A 168 -0.86 29.66 -33.84
N GLY A 169 0.01 30.28 -33.04
CA GLY A 169 0.15 30.01 -31.60
C GLY A 169 -1.07 30.45 -30.79
N PHE A 170 -1.66 31.61 -31.09
CA PHE A 170 -2.89 32.08 -30.42
C PHE A 170 -4.11 31.23 -30.78
N LEU A 171 -4.21 30.79 -32.04
CA LEU A 171 -5.24 29.85 -32.47
C LEU A 171 -5.07 28.50 -31.76
N GLY A 172 -3.83 27.99 -31.70
CA GLY A 172 -3.49 26.78 -30.94
C GLY A 172 -3.84 26.90 -29.45
N ALA A 173 -3.55 28.03 -28.82
CA ALA A 173 -3.92 28.32 -27.43
C ALA A 173 -5.45 28.31 -27.24
N GLY A 174 -6.18 28.96 -28.15
CA GLY A 174 -7.64 28.99 -28.16
C GLY A 174 -8.26 27.59 -28.32
N CYS A 175 -7.73 26.77 -29.25
CA CYS A 175 -8.16 25.38 -29.41
C CYS A 175 -7.86 24.56 -28.16
N ALA A 176 -6.65 24.67 -27.60
CA ALA A 176 -6.24 23.92 -26.41
C ALA A 176 -7.11 24.24 -25.19
N ILE A 177 -7.37 25.53 -24.91
CA ILE A 177 -8.22 25.94 -23.77
C ILE A 177 -9.68 25.52 -23.98
N ALA A 178 -10.19 25.61 -25.21
CA ALA A 178 -11.55 25.16 -25.53
C ALA A 178 -11.69 23.65 -25.35
N THR A 179 -10.74 22.85 -25.83
CA THR A 179 -10.73 21.40 -25.64
C THR A 179 -10.56 21.03 -24.16
N ALA A 180 -9.71 21.76 -23.41
CA ALA A 180 -9.57 21.56 -21.97
C ALA A 180 -10.89 21.80 -21.23
N LEU A 181 -11.63 22.86 -21.56
CA LEU A 181 -12.95 23.15 -21.00
C LEU A 181 -13.96 22.04 -21.32
N LEU A 182 -13.98 21.54 -22.56
CA LEU A 182 -14.85 20.42 -22.94
C LEU A 182 -14.55 19.17 -22.11
N PHE A 183 -13.28 18.81 -21.92
CA PHE A 183 -12.87 17.70 -21.06
C PHE A 183 -13.26 17.92 -19.60
N LEU A 184 -13.13 19.15 -19.09
CA LEU A 184 -13.52 19.52 -17.73
C LEU A 184 -15.04 19.37 -17.52
N ILE A 185 -15.84 19.86 -18.47
CA ILE A 185 -17.31 19.74 -18.46
C ILE A 185 -17.72 18.26 -18.56
N ALA A 186 -17.15 17.52 -19.51
CA ALA A 186 -17.42 16.09 -19.67
C ALA A 186 -17.05 15.31 -18.40
N GLY A 187 -15.92 15.63 -17.77
CA GLY A 187 -15.51 15.05 -16.49
C GLY A 187 -16.47 15.38 -15.34
N ALA A 188 -16.95 16.62 -15.27
CA ALA A 188 -17.94 17.02 -14.27
C ALA A 188 -19.30 16.31 -14.47
N VAL A 189 -19.78 16.22 -15.72
CA VAL A 189 -21.03 15.54 -16.07
C VAL A 189 -20.94 14.04 -15.78
N THR A 190 -19.88 13.37 -16.22
CA THR A 190 -19.66 11.94 -15.94
C THR A 190 -19.58 11.63 -14.44
N GLY A 191 -18.94 12.50 -13.66
CA GLY A 191 -18.86 12.33 -12.21
C GLY A 191 -20.18 12.60 -11.47
N ARG A 192 -20.88 13.70 -11.82
CA ARG A 192 -22.07 14.17 -11.08
C ARG A 192 -23.37 13.53 -11.54
N VAL A 193 -23.53 13.33 -12.85
CA VAL A 193 -24.79 12.84 -13.45
C VAL A 193 -24.76 11.32 -13.54
N TYR A 194 -23.65 10.75 -14.02
CA TYR A 194 -23.54 9.30 -14.25
C TYR A 194 -22.91 8.55 -13.07
N GLY A 195 -22.39 9.24 -12.06
CA GLY A 195 -21.74 8.62 -10.89
C GLY A 195 -20.42 7.90 -11.20
N ASP A 196 -19.85 8.08 -12.39
CA ASP A 196 -18.63 7.39 -12.82
C ASP A 196 -17.38 8.17 -12.43
N ALA A 197 -16.95 7.97 -11.19
CA ALA A 197 -15.78 8.63 -10.62
C ALA A 197 -14.48 8.37 -11.41
N ARG A 198 -14.32 7.19 -12.02
CA ARG A 198 -13.07 6.84 -12.73
C ARG A 198 -12.95 7.62 -14.04
N SER A 199 -14.01 7.61 -14.84
CA SER A 199 -14.06 8.34 -16.12
C SER A 199 -13.97 9.85 -15.89
N SER A 200 -14.61 10.36 -14.84
CA SER A 200 -14.52 11.76 -14.41
C SER A 200 -13.08 12.21 -14.15
N VAL A 201 -12.30 11.41 -13.41
CA VAL A 201 -10.89 11.71 -13.12
C VAL A 201 -10.03 11.69 -14.39
N VAL A 202 -10.26 10.74 -15.29
CA VAL A 202 -9.50 10.65 -16.55
C VAL A 202 -9.79 11.86 -17.44
N LEU A 203 -11.07 12.17 -17.69
CA LEU A 203 -11.48 13.30 -18.52
C LEU A 203 -10.97 14.62 -17.95
N SER A 204 -11.18 14.88 -16.66
CA SER A 204 -10.66 16.10 -16.03
C SER A 204 -9.13 16.11 -15.94
N GLY A 205 -8.47 14.96 -15.90
CA GLY A 205 -7.01 14.84 -15.98
C GLY A 205 -6.46 15.24 -17.35
N CYS A 206 -7.13 14.83 -18.44
CA CYS A 206 -6.80 15.21 -19.81
C CYS A 206 -6.87 16.73 -20.07
N ALA A 207 -7.71 17.46 -19.31
CA ALA A 207 -7.80 18.91 -19.43
C ALA A 207 -6.52 19.64 -18.95
N VAL A 208 -5.78 19.07 -18.00
CA VAL A 208 -4.63 19.73 -17.35
C VAL A 208 -3.46 20.00 -18.31
N PRO A 209 -2.93 19.02 -19.07
CA PRO A 209 -1.84 19.29 -20.02
C PRO A 209 -2.27 20.25 -21.14
N LEU A 210 -3.55 20.25 -21.54
CA LEU A 210 -4.08 21.18 -22.55
C LEU A 210 -4.14 22.62 -22.01
N SER A 211 -4.63 22.81 -20.79
CA SER A 211 -4.63 24.12 -20.12
C SER A 211 -3.21 24.64 -19.90
N PHE A 212 -2.26 23.76 -19.56
CA PHE A 212 -0.85 24.11 -19.44
C PHE A 212 -0.29 24.64 -20.76
N ALA A 213 -0.48 23.89 -21.86
CA ALA A 213 -0.02 24.30 -23.19
C ALA A 213 -0.67 25.61 -23.64
N ALA A 214 -1.98 25.77 -23.44
CA ALA A 214 -2.68 27.00 -23.74
C ALA A 214 -2.09 28.20 -23.00
N GLY A 215 -1.80 28.05 -21.71
CA GLY A 215 -1.22 29.12 -20.89
C GLY A 215 0.18 29.52 -21.35
N MET A 216 1.01 28.57 -21.73
CA MET A 216 2.32 28.89 -22.31
C MET A 216 2.18 29.63 -23.65
N LEU A 217 1.28 29.20 -24.53
CA LEU A 217 1.09 29.79 -25.86
C LEU A 217 0.43 31.18 -25.86
N PHE A 218 -0.30 31.54 -24.80
CA PHE A 218 -0.84 32.90 -24.67
C PHE A 218 0.22 33.97 -24.41
N VAL A 219 1.40 33.57 -23.92
CA VAL A 219 2.51 34.49 -23.71
C VAL A 219 3.27 34.61 -25.04
N PRO A 220 3.45 35.83 -25.59
CA PRO A 220 4.24 36.02 -26.80
C PRO A 220 5.74 35.97 -26.51
N GLY A 221 6.52 35.50 -27.49
CA GLY A 221 7.98 35.48 -27.46
C GLY A 221 8.57 34.08 -27.33
N ASP A 222 9.85 34.03 -26.92
CA ASP A 222 10.57 32.76 -26.74
C ASP A 222 10.22 32.10 -25.41
N LEU A 223 10.14 30.76 -25.42
CA LEU A 223 9.80 29.97 -24.26
C LEU A 223 10.74 30.28 -23.08
N GLY A 224 10.14 30.68 -21.96
CA GLY A 224 10.87 31.06 -20.75
C GLY A 224 10.00 31.02 -19.50
N ALA A 225 10.51 31.59 -18.41
CA ALA A 225 9.85 31.54 -17.11
C ALA A 225 8.43 32.15 -17.11
N ALA A 226 8.19 33.20 -17.89
CA ALA A 226 6.85 33.82 -18.00
C ALA A 226 5.81 32.89 -18.64
N HIS A 227 6.22 32.12 -19.65
CA HIS A 227 5.38 31.12 -20.31
C HIS A 227 5.04 30.00 -19.32
N LEU A 228 6.05 29.51 -18.59
CA LEU A 228 5.88 28.48 -17.56
C LEU A 228 4.93 28.95 -16.45
N LEU A 229 5.03 30.22 -16.02
CA LEU A 229 4.15 30.80 -15.02
C LEU A 229 2.68 30.72 -15.44
N LEU A 230 2.34 31.21 -16.64
CA LEU A 230 0.95 31.22 -17.09
C LEU A 230 0.44 29.80 -17.36
N GLY A 231 1.28 28.93 -17.94
CA GLY A 231 0.97 27.51 -18.12
C GLY A 231 0.66 26.81 -16.81
N LEU A 232 1.52 26.95 -15.79
CA LEU A 232 1.31 26.34 -14.48
C LEU A 232 0.09 26.94 -13.76
N ALA A 233 -0.15 28.24 -13.88
CA ALA A 233 -1.33 28.89 -13.33
C ALA A 233 -2.63 28.29 -13.92
N LEU A 234 -2.72 28.15 -15.24
CA LEU A 234 -3.89 27.56 -15.89
C LEU A 234 -4.05 26.06 -15.60
N ALA A 235 -2.95 25.31 -15.53
CA ALA A 235 -2.98 23.90 -15.11
C ALA A 235 -3.51 23.77 -13.66
N GLY A 236 -3.05 24.66 -12.77
CA GLY A 236 -3.45 24.70 -11.36
C GLY A 236 -4.92 25.07 -11.19
N THR A 237 -5.40 26.11 -11.88
CA THR A 237 -6.82 26.49 -11.86
C THR A 237 -7.69 25.36 -12.40
N THR A 238 -7.28 24.69 -13.47
CA THR A 238 -7.97 23.52 -14.04
C THR A 238 -8.05 22.37 -13.03
N ALA A 239 -6.97 22.06 -12.33
CA ALA A 239 -6.95 21.03 -11.29
C ALA A 239 -7.86 21.38 -10.10
N VAL A 240 -7.88 22.64 -9.66
CA VAL A 240 -8.79 23.11 -8.61
C VAL A 240 -10.25 23.05 -9.06
N LEU A 241 -10.55 23.46 -10.30
CA LEU A 241 -11.88 23.34 -10.88
C LEU A 241 -12.33 21.88 -10.97
N ALA A 242 -11.46 20.97 -11.40
CA ALA A 242 -11.75 19.54 -11.42
C ALA A 242 -12.10 18.99 -10.03
N LEU A 243 -11.38 19.41 -8.97
CA LEU A 243 -11.73 19.05 -7.59
C LEU A 243 -13.10 19.57 -7.16
N ARG A 244 -13.39 20.85 -7.46
CA ARG A 244 -14.62 21.52 -7.03
C ARG A 244 -15.84 21.00 -7.79
N LEU A 245 -15.71 20.80 -9.09
CA LEU A 245 -16.79 20.35 -9.97
C LEU A 245 -16.99 18.84 -9.86
N GLY A 246 -15.92 18.03 -9.87
CA GLY A 246 -16.03 16.57 -9.86
C GLY A 246 -16.24 15.95 -8.48
N GLY A 247 -15.65 16.51 -7.41
CA GLY A 247 -15.70 15.92 -6.06
C GLY A 247 -14.95 14.58 -5.91
N VAL A 248 -14.23 14.16 -6.96
CA VAL A 248 -13.46 12.91 -7.06
C VAL A 248 -11.99 13.22 -7.40
N GLY A 249 -11.13 12.20 -7.42
CA GLY A 249 -9.73 12.40 -7.84
C GLY A 249 -8.85 13.18 -6.86
N LEU A 250 -9.22 13.23 -5.58
CA LEU A 250 -8.52 14.01 -4.54
C LEU A 250 -7.00 13.87 -4.61
N ARG A 251 -6.47 12.65 -4.77
CA ARG A 251 -5.02 12.38 -4.86
C ARG A 251 -4.36 13.15 -6.02
N LEU A 252 -4.87 12.95 -7.24
CA LEU A 252 -4.29 13.50 -8.46
C LEU A 252 -4.39 15.02 -8.51
N PHE A 253 -5.59 15.56 -8.32
CA PHE A 253 -5.78 16.99 -8.52
C PHE A 253 -5.22 17.84 -7.39
N THR A 254 -5.08 17.29 -6.17
CA THR A 254 -4.34 18.00 -5.12
C THR A 254 -2.86 18.02 -5.43
N ALA A 255 -2.30 16.92 -5.96
CA ALA A 255 -0.92 16.88 -6.41
C ALA A 255 -0.67 17.92 -7.52
N LEU A 256 -1.54 17.95 -8.54
CA LEU A 256 -1.42 18.90 -9.66
C LEU A 256 -1.59 20.35 -9.20
N SER A 257 -2.61 20.64 -8.38
CA SER A 257 -2.85 22.01 -7.87
C SER A 257 -1.66 22.55 -7.09
N VAL A 258 -1.07 21.70 -6.24
CA VAL A 258 0.07 22.09 -5.39
C VAL A 258 1.37 22.19 -6.20
N THR A 259 1.60 21.27 -7.14
CA THR A 259 2.73 21.36 -8.06
C THR A 259 2.66 22.63 -8.89
N SER A 260 1.49 22.95 -9.43
CA SER A 260 1.22 24.20 -10.15
C SER A 260 1.45 25.43 -9.29
N LEU A 261 1.00 25.43 -8.02
CA LEU A 261 1.17 26.57 -7.13
C LEU A 261 2.65 26.88 -6.86
N PHE A 262 3.43 25.89 -6.40
CA PHE A 262 4.85 26.08 -6.10
C PHE A 262 5.66 26.36 -7.36
N GLY A 263 5.36 25.67 -8.46
CA GLY A 263 6.01 25.93 -9.74
C GLY A 263 5.68 27.32 -10.30
N SER A 264 4.45 27.82 -10.14
CA SER A 264 4.09 29.19 -10.54
C SER A 264 4.84 30.23 -9.72
N ILE A 265 5.00 30.00 -8.40
CA ILE A 265 5.80 30.87 -7.53
C ILE A 265 7.27 30.86 -7.97
N ALA A 266 7.83 29.68 -8.27
CA ALA A 266 9.20 29.55 -8.76
C ALA A 266 9.41 30.26 -10.11
N ALA A 267 8.47 30.08 -11.03
CA ALA A 267 8.47 30.77 -12.32
C ALA A 267 8.32 32.28 -12.14
N LEU A 268 7.50 32.74 -11.19
CA LEU A 268 7.34 34.16 -10.87
C LEU A 268 8.65 34.76 -10.36
N VAL A 269 9.30 34.10 -9.41
CA VAL A 269 10.61 34.53 -8.90
C VAL A 269 11.64 34.59 -10.04
N ALA A 270 11.67 33.59 -10.93
CA ALA A 270 12.55 33.60 -12.09
C ALA A 270 12.25 34.77 -13.04
N THR A 271 10.98 35.12 -13.26
CA THR A 271 10.60 36.27 -14.11
C THR A 271 10.95 37.62 -13.51
N LEU A 272 10.77 37.80 -12.20
CA LEU A 272 10.95 39.12 -11.56
C LEU A 272 12.41 39.45 -11.28
N PHE A 273 13.21 38.45 -10.90
CA PHE A 273 14.58 38.66 -10.42
C PHE A 273 15.65 38.26 -11.43
N GLY A 274 15.31 37.56 -12.51
CA GLY A 274 16.30 37.08 -13.49
C GLY A 274 17.36 36.16 -12.88
N ASN A 275 17.06 35.52 -11.75
CA ASN A 275 18.01 34.70 -11.00
C ASN A 275 18.53 33.51 -11.84
N PRO A 276 19.76 33.03 -11.59
CA PRO A 276 20.25 31.79 -12.18
C PRO A 276 19.26 30.65 -11.92
N SER A 277 18.97 29.85 -12.95
CA SER A 277 18.02 28.73 -12.86
C SER A 277 18.35 27.79 -11.70
N ALA A 278 19.64 27.57 -11.43
CA ALA A 278 20.10 26.75 -10.30
C ALA A 278 19.65 27.28 -8.93
N ALA A 279 19.65 28.60 -8.72
CA ALA A 279 19.21 29.23 -7.48
C ALA A 279 17.69 29.06 -7.27
N VAL A 280 16.91 29.17 -8.36
CA VAL A 280 15.47 28.90 -8.33
C VAL A 280 15.21 27.43 -8.00
N GLY A 281 15.95 26.51 -8.63
CA GLY A 281 15.88 25.08 -8.33
C GLY A 281 16.16 24.77 -6.85
N ALA A 282 17.21 25.38 -6.27
CA ALA A 282 17.53 25.23 -4.86
C ALA A 282 16.43 25.76 -3.93
N GLY A 283 15.82 26.90 -4.29
CA GLY A 283 14.66 27.43 -3.58
C GLY A 283 13.45 26.50 -3.63
N VAL A 284 13.19 25.88 -4.79
CA VAL A 284 12.12 24.88 -4.95
C VAL A 284 12.38 23.65 -4.08
N VAL A 285 13.60 23.13 -4.03
CA VAL A 285 13.98 22.02 -3.14
C VAL A 285 13.70 22.37 -1.68
N ALA A 286 14.16 23.54 -1.22
CA ALA A 286 13.94 23.99 0.16
C ALA A 286 12.44 24.08 0.48
N ALA A 287 11.67 24.74 -0.39
CA ALA A 287 10.24 24.91 -0.23
C ALA A 287 9.49 23.56 -0.22
N ALA A 288 9.87 22.64 -1.12
CA ALA A 288 9.27 21.32 -1.22
C ALA A 288 9.53 20.46 0.02
N LEU A 289 10.77 20.45 0.54
CA LEU A 289 11.11 19.69 1.75
C LEU A 289 10.44 20.26 3.00
N ILE A 290 10.34 21.59 3.12
CA ILE A 290 9.59 22.23 4.21
C ILE A 290 8.11 21.86 4.11
N ALA A 291 7.48 22.03 2.95
CA ALA A 291 6.08 21.70 2.75
C ALA A 291 5.78 20.20 2.91
N LEU A 292 6.73 19.32 2.56
CA LEU A 292 6.64 17.89 2.84
C LEU A 292 6.54 17.61 4.36
N ALA A 293 7.30 18.32 5.20
CA ALA A 293 7.22 18.20 6.65
C ALA A 293 5.86 18.63 7.22
N PHE A 294 5.16 19.57 6.57
CA PHE A 294 3.82 20.01 6.97
C PHE A 294 2.67 19.22 6.31
N SER A 295 2.96 18.32 5.36
CA SER A 295 1.96 17.61 4.54
C SER A 295 0.90 16.88 5.38
N ALA A 296 1.29 16.21 6.47
CA ALA A 296 0.37 15.52 7.37
C ALA A 296 -0.63 16.49 8.03
N ARG A 297 -0.14 17.62 8.58
CA ARG A 297 -0.98 18.64 9.24
C ARG A 297 -1.96 19.27 8.24
N VAL A 298 -1.48 19.60 7.05
CA VAL A 298 -2.33 20.15 5.98
C VAL A 298 -3.38 19.12 5.55
N SER A 299 -3.05 17.83 5.48
CA SER A 299 -4.02 16.79 5.11
C SER A 299 -5.14 16.62 6.14
N ILE A 300 -4.83 16.75 7.44
CA ILE A 300 -5.79 16.71 8.55
C ILE A 300 -6.73 17.92 8.45
N LEU A 301 -6.16 19.11 8.21
CA LEU A 301 -6.91 20.36 8.04
C LEU A 301 -7.86 20.29 6.83
N LEU A 302 -7.36 19.85 5.68
CA LEU A 302 -8.15 19.70 4.45
C LEU A 302 -9.27 18.67 4.58
N ALA A 303 -9.05 17.61 5.36
CA ALA A 303 -10.05 16.59 5.63
C ALA A 303 -11.04 16.96 6.74
N LYS A 304 -10.82 18.09 7.45
CA LYS A 304 -11.61 18.53 8.61
C LYS A 304 -11.74 17.44 9.67
N LEU A 305 -10.64 16.74 9.94
CA LEU A 305 -10.61 15.77 11.03
C LEU A 305 -10.73 16.52 12.35
N PRO A 306 -11.63 16.11 13.26
CA PRO A 306 -11.74 16.73 14.57
C PRO A 306 -10.42 16.55 15.33
N LEU A 307 -9.89 17.63 15.86
CA LEU A 307 -8.78 17.56 16.79
C LEU A 307 -9.36 17.34 18.19
N PRO A 308 -8.83 16.39 18.98
CA PRO A 308 -9.29 16.22 20.35
C PRO A 308 -9.08 17.54 21.11
N PRO A 309 -10.09 18.03 21.86
CA PRO A 309 -9.90 19.19 22.72
C PRO A 309 -8.80 18.87 23.73
N VAL A 310 -7.87 19.80 23.91
CA VAL A 310 -6.85 19.70 24.96
C VAL A 310 -7.42 20.40 26.18
N PRO A 311 -7.61 19.71 27.32
CA PRO A 311 -8.15 20.32 28.53
C PRO A 311 -7.29 21.51 28.97
N ALA A 312 -7.92 22.60 29.41
CA ALA A 312 -7.20 23.75 29.92
C ALA A 312 -6.53 23.39 31.27
N PRO A 313 -5.36 23.96 31.61
CA PRO A 313 -4.73 23.72 32.89
C PRO A 313 -5.68 24.09 34.04
N GLY A 314 -6.14 23.10 34.80
CA GLY A 314 -7.08 23.28 35.92
C GLY A 314 -8.47 22.68 35.72
N THR A 315 -8.81 22.19 34.52
CA THR A 315 -9.98 21.32 34.35
C THR A 315 -9.64 19.90 34.78
N SER A 316 -10.57 19.22 35.47
CA SER A 316 -10.38 17.83 35.85
C SER A 316 -10.29 16.97 34.59
N VAL A 317 -9.43 15.95 34.62
CA VAL A 317 -9.34 14.92 33.56
C VAL A 317 -10.20 13.71 33.94
N ASP A 318 -11.06 13.87 34.95
CA ASP A 318 -11.85 12.79 35.51
C ASP A 318 -13.10 12.59 34.63
N PRO A 319 -13.26 11.44 33.96
CA PRO A 319 -14.39 11.18 33.06
C PRO A 319 -15.77 11.16 33.75
N SER A 320 -15.84 11.41 35.07
CA SER A 320 -17.07 11.57 35.83
C SER A 320 -17.54 13.01 36.03
N GLU A 321 -16.73 14.01 35.67
CA GLU A 321 -17.17 15.42 35.68
C GLU A 321 -17.69 15.79 34.28
N ASP A 322 -18.97 16.18 34.19
CA ASP A 322 -19.57 16.67 32.95
C ASP A 322 -18.96 18.05 32.59
N ASP A 323 -18.04 18.08 31.62
CA ASP A 323 -17.55 19.32 31.03
C ASP A 323 -18.64 19.87 30.07
N PRO A 324 -19.09 21.13 30.17
CA PRO A 324 -19.97 21.73 29.16
C PRO A 324 -19.40 21.69 27.72
N ASP A 325 -18.08 21.52 27.55
CA ASP A 325 -17.44 21.32 26.24
C ASP A 325 -17.46 19.84 25.77
N ASP A 326 -17.82 18.86 26.61
CA ASP A 326 -18.02 17.45 26.22
C ASP A 326 -19.33 17.23 25.43
N GLU A 327 -20.22 18.22 25.39
CA GLU A 327 -21.43 18.20 24.54
C GLU A 327 -21.13 18.31 23.03
N VAL A 328 -19.86 18.45 22.62
CA VAL A 328 -19.48 18.34 21.20
C VAL A 328 -19.76 16.92 20.74
N THR A 329 -20.96 16.72 20.19
CA THR A 329 -21.45 15.46 19.62
C THR A 329 -20.36 14.85 18.76
N MET A 330 -19.67 13.83 19.29
CA MET A 330 -18.56 13.22 18.59
C MET A 330 -19.06 12.69 17.25
N PRO A 331 -18.42 13.04 16.13
CA PRO A 331 -18.86 12.58 14.81
C PRO A 331 -18.93 11.06 14.78
N SER A 332 -19.98 10.51 14.15
CA SER A 332 -20.16 9.05 14.05
C SER A 332 -18.92 8.38 13.49
N PHE A 333 -18.66 7.14 13.90
CA PHE A 333 -17.50 6.37 13.46
C PHE A 333 -17.36 6.34 11.94
N ASP A 334 -18.46 6.14 11.21
CA ASP A 334 -18.46 6.14 9.74
C ASP A 334 -18.03 7.48 9.14
N SER A 335 -18.49 8.59 9.73
CA SER A 335 -18.10 9.92 9.27
C SER A 335 -16.62 10.19 9.53
N LEU A 336 -16.08 9.72 10.66
CA LEU A 336 -14.67 9.80 10.99
C LEU A 336 -13.82 8.94 10.04
N ALA A 337 -14.26 7.71 9.76
CA ALA A 337 -13.60 6.81 8.81
C ALA A 337 -13.54 7.41 7.39
N GLN A 338 -14.63 8.04 6.93
CA GLN A 338 -14.67 8.74 5.65
C GLN A 338 -13.72 9.95 5.61
N ARG A 339 -13.67 10.77 6.67
CA ARG A 339 -12.73 11.90 6.78
C ARG A 339 -11.28 11.41 6.80
N ALA A 340 -10.98 10.35 7.54
CA ALA A 340 -9.66 9.73 7.56
C ALA A 340 -9.25 9.19 6.17
N ALA A 341 -10.17 8.58 5.43
CA ALA A 341 -9.93 8.15 4.06
C ALA A 341 -9.66 9.32 3.11
N ARG A 342 -10.35 10.46 3.28
CA ARG A 342 -10.06 11.70 2.54
C ARG A 342 -8.70 12.28 2.92
N ALA A 343 -8.35 12.31 4.22
CA ALA A 343 -7.05 12.78 4.70
C ALA A 343 -5.90 11.99 4.05
N ARG A 344 -6.00 10.65 4.00
CA ARG A 344 -5.02 9.81 3.29
C ARG A 344 -4.89 10.17 1.82
N LYS A 345 -6.00 10.46 1.13
CA LYS A 345 -5.97 10.88 -0.28
C LYS A 345 -5.28 12.24 -0.48
N TYR A 346 -5.56 13.23 0.39
CA TYR A 346 -4.87 14.51 0.39
C TYR A 346 -3.38 14.35 0.68
N LEU A 347 -3.02 13.53 1.67
CA LEU A 347 -1.64 13.25 2.04
C LEU A 347 -0.86 12.64 0.87
N THR A 348 -1.41 11.62 0.20
CA THR A 348 -0.78 11.02 -0.98
C THR A 348 -0.54 12.06 -2.08
N GLY A 349 -1.53 12.92 -2.35
CA GLY A 349 -1.39 14.00 -3.34
C GLY A 349 -0.30 15.00 -2.96
N LEU A 350 -0.29 15.47 -1.71
CA LEU A 350 0.73 16.40 -1.19
C LEU A 350 2.14 15.81 -1.24
N VAL A 351 2.32 14.57 -0.78
CA VAL A 351 3.62 13.88 -0.81
C VAL A 351 4.10 13.71 -2.24
N SER A 352 3.22 13.30 -3.16
CA SER A 352 3.59 13.15 -4.57
C SER A 352 3.98 14.47 -5.23
N ALA A 353 3.28 15.57 -4.95
CA ALA A 353 3.63 16.91 -5.44
C ALA A 353 4.98 17.40 -4.89
N MET A 354 5.17 17.31 -3.57
CA MET A 354 6.44 17.73 -2.95
C MET A 354 7.61 16.90 -3.45
N THR A 355 7.40 15.61 -3.69
CA THR A 355 8.42 14.76 -4.29
C THR A 355 8.75 15.19 -5.72
N ALA A 356 7.74 15.42 -6.56
CA ALA A 356 7.95 15.88 -7.93
C ALA A 356 8.67 17.23 -7.97
N LEU A 357 8.29 18.18 -7.11
CA LEU A 357 8.95 19.49 -6.98
C LEU A 357 10.38 19.37 -6.47
N ALA A 358 10.65 18.51 -5.49
CA ALA A 358 12.01 18.27 -4.99
C ALA A 358 12.90 17.65 -6.07
N VAL A 359 12.36 16.70 -6.86
CA VAL A 359 13.07 16.09 -8.00
C VAL A 359 13.39 17.14 -9.06
N THR A 360 12.39 17.89 -9.54
CA THR A 360 12.61 18.90 -10.58
C THR A 360 13.52 20.01 -10.09
N GLY A 361 13.32 20.51 -8.87
CA GLY A 361 14.17 21.51 -8.24
C GLY A 361 15.62 21.05 -8.10
N ALA A 362 15.85 19.81 -7.67
CA ALA A 362 17.19 19.23 -7.53
C ALA A 362 17.91 19.11 -8.87
N LEU A 363 17.21 18.65 -9.92
CA LEU A 363 17.78 18.53 -11.27
C LEU A 363 18.10 19.89 -11.87
N VAL A 364 17.22 20.88 -11.68
CA VAL A 364 17.46 22.26 -12.11
C VAL A 364 18.62 22.88 -11.34
N ALA A 365 18.72 22.64 -10.03
CA ALA A 365 19.83 23.11 -9.18
C ALA A 365 21.17 22.52 -9.60
N ALA A 366 21.19 21.25 -10.02
CA ALA A 366 22.38 20.54 -10.47
C ALA A 366 22.79 20.86 -11.92
N HIS A 367 21.96 21.61 -12.67
CA HIS A 367 22.26 21.89 -14.06
C HIS A 367 23.47 22.85 -14.16
N PRO A 368 24.53 22.48 -14.90
CA PRO A 368 25.80 23.21 -14.88
C PRO A 368 25.77 24.58 -15.60
N GLY A 369 24.64 24.96 -16.19
CA GLY A 369 24.48 26.24 -16.89
C GLY A 369 25.39 26.35 -18.10
N VAL A 370 25.77 27.59 -18.45
CA VAL A 370 26.47 27.94 -19.70
C VAL A 370 27.95 27.51 -19.71
N HIS A 371 28.57 27.32 -18.54
CA HIS A 371 30.03 27.16 -18.43
C HIS A 371 30.54 25.73 -18.67
N GLY A 372 29.63 24.75 -18.78
CA GLY A 372 29.99 23.33 -18.96
C GLY A 372 30.71 22.73 -17.73
N GLY A 373 30.66 21.40 -17.60
CA GLY A 373 31.34 20.68 -16.51
C GLY A 373 30.47 20.40 -15.28
N ILE A 374 31.10 20.06 -14.15
CA ILE A 374 30.42 19.61 -12.93
C ILE A 374 30.17 20.78 -11.98
N PHE A 375 28.91 21.11 -11.74
CA PHE A 375 28.51 22.10 -10.74
C PHE A 375 28.33 21.47 -9.36
N TRP A 376 29.42 21.40 -8.59
CA TRP A 376 29.47 20.77 -7.27
C TRP A 376 28.41 21.22 -6.25
N PRO A 377 28.08 22.53 -6.13
CA PRO A 377 27.04 22.97 -5.19
C PRO A 377 25.67 22.36 -5.52
N GLY A 378 25.27 22.40 -6.79
CA GLY A 378 24.01 21.84 -7.25
C GLY A 378 23.97 20.32 -7.15
N LEU A 379 25.06 19.65 -7.53
CA LEU A 379 25.19 18.19 -7.45
C LEU A 379 25.05 17.70 -6.00
N SER A 380 25.75 18.34 -5.06
CA SER A 380 25.69 17.98 -3.64
C SER A 380 24.30 18.20 -3.04
N LEU A 381 23.62 19.31 -3.38
CA LEU A 381 22.23 19.54 -2.98
C LEU A 381 21.29 18.45 -3.54
N ALA A 382 21.48 18.05 -4.79
CA ALA A 382 20.64 17.04 -5.41
C ALA A 382 20.84 15.64 -4.79
N VAL A 383 22.09 15.25 -4.51
CA VAL A 383 22.40 14.00 -3.79
C VAL A 383 21.84 14.01 -2.37
N ALA A 384 21.98 15.12 -1.64
CA ALA A 384 21.40 15.27 -0.31
C ALA A 384 19.86 15.17 -0.37
N THR A 385 19.23 15.83 -1.33
CA THR A 385 17.77 15.77 -1.54
C THR A 385 17.29 14.36 -1.84
N ALA A 386 17.98 13.63 -2.73
CA ALA A 386 17.67 12.24 -3.04
C ALA A 386 17.73 11.37 -1.78
N THR A 387 18.77 11.56 -0.97
CA THR A 387 18.99 10.86 0.29
C THR A 387 17.85 11.14 1.29
N VAL A 388 17.47 12.41 1.46
CA VAL A 388 16.32 12.80 2.32
C VAL A 388 15.04 12.11 1.84
N LEU A 389 14.72 12.16 0.55
CA LEU A 389 13.50 11.53 0.02
C LEU A 389 13.47 10.02 0.30
N MET A 390 14.59 9.32 0.07
CA MET A 390 14.69 7.88 0.33
C MET A 390 14.55 7.54 1.83
N PHE A 391 15.17 8.32 2.73
CA PHE A 391 14.99 8.13 4.18
C PHE A 391 13.56 8.42 4.63
N ARG A 392 12.95 9.51 4.15
CA ARG A 392 11.56 9.87 4.46
C ARG A 392 10.56 8.82 4.00
N GLY A 393 10.86 8.08 2.93
CA GLY A 393 10.07 6.92 2.50
C GLY A 393 9.87 5.88 3.61
N ARG A 394 10.82 5.76 4.55
CA ARG A 394 10.73 4.84 5.69
C ARG A 394 9.82 5.34 6.82
N THR A 395 9.51 6.63 6.87
CA THR A 395 8.68 7.24 7.92
C THR A 395 7.18 6.98 7.67
N TYR A 396 6.79 6.84 6.41
CA TYR A 396 5.39 6.57 6.04
C TYR A 396 5.08 5.08 6.07
N SER A 397 3.99 4.70 6.75
CA SER A 397 3.55 3.30 6.87
C SER A 397 2.89 2.75 5.60
N SER A 398 2.32 3.61 4.75
CA SER A 398 1.62 3.19 3.55
C SER A 398 2.50 3.35 2.30
N ALA A 399 2.47 2.31 1.45
CA ALA A 399 3.22 2.26 0.19
C ALA A 399 2.84 3.41 -0.76
N GLU A 400 1.60 3.91 -0.70
CA GLU A 400 1.15 5.02 -1.55
C GLU A 400 1.95 6.32 -1.34
N GLN A 401 2.52 6.53 -0.14
CA GLN A 401 3.37 7.70 0.14
C GLN A 401 4.86 7.36 0.11
N ALA A 402 5.23 6.15 0.56
CA ALA A 402 6.62 5.71 0.59
C ALA A 402 7.21 5.51 -0.81
N VAL A 403 6.44 4.91 -1.75
CA VAL A 403 6.92 4.61 -3.09
C VAL A 403 7.29 5.86 -3.89
N PRO A 404 6.45 6.92 -3.96
CA PRO A 404 6.83 8.16 -4.64
C PRO A 404 8.13 8.75 -4.11
N LEU A 405 8.31 8.81 -2.79
CA LEU A 405 9.51 9.36 -2.15
C LEU A 405 10.77 8.60 -2.52
N ILE A 406 10.75 7.26 -2.39
CA ILE A 406 11.88 6.40 -2.75
C ILE A 406 12.15 6.51 -4.24
N ALA A 407 11.12 6.42 -5.08
CA ALA A 407 11.24 6.53 -6.52
C ALA A 407 11.79 7.90 -6.94
N GLY A 408 11.38 8.99 -6.28
CA GLY A 408 11.90 10.33 -6.52
C GLY A 408 13.39 10.44 -6.24
N GLY A 409 13.85 9.95 -5.08
CA GLY A 409 15.28 9.91 -4.77
C GLY A 409 16.09 9.06 -5.75
N VAL A 410 15.58 7.88 -6.12
CA VAL A 410 16.18 7.01 -7.15
C VAL A 410 16.26 7.76 -8.49
N THR A 411 15.19 8.45 -8.89
CA THR A 411 15.12 9.19 -10.16
C THR A 411 16.15 10.31 -10.22
N ILE A 412 16.35 11.07 -9.13
CA ILE A 412 17.40 12.10 -9.07
C ILE A 412 18.76 11.46 -9.33
N LEU A 413 19.11 10.39 -8.61
CA LEU A 413 20.42 9.76 -8.74
C LEU A 413 20.65 9.16 -10.13
N LEU A 414 19.66 8.47 -10.70
CA LEU A 414 19.76 7.90 -12.04
C LEU A 414 19.93 8.98 -13.12
N LEU A 415 19.17 10.08 -13.03
CA LEU A 415 19.28 11.17 -14.00
C LEU A 415 20.60 11.93 -13.85
N LEU A 416 21.11 12.13 -12.64
CA LEU A 416 22.44 12.70 -12.42
C LEU A 416 23.56 11.82 -12.97
N LEU A 417 23.49 10.50 -12.74
CA LEU A 417 24.47 9.55 -13.29
C LEU A 417 24.44 9.52 -14.82
N THR A 418 23.24 9.53 -15.40
CA THR A 418 23.06 9.59 -16.85
C THR A 418 23.60 10.90 -17.41
N ALA A 419 23.27 12.03 -16.78
CA ALA A 419 23.77 13.34 -17.17
C ALA A 419 25.30 13.42 -17.07
N ALA A 420 25.90 12.87 -15.99
CA ALA A 420 27.35 12.82 -15.83
C ALA A 420 28.02 11.96 -16.91
N ALA A 421 27.45 10.81 -17.24
CA ALA A 421 27.96 9.92 -18.29
C ALA A 421 27.93 10.56 -19.68
N VAL A 422 26.90 11.38 -19.97
CA VAL A 422 26.77 12.10 -21.25
C VAL A 422 27.65 13.35 -21.29
N ALA A 423 27.69 14.12 -20.20
CA ALA A 423 28.36 15.41 -20.16
C ALA A 423 29.87 15.31 -19.95
N VAL A 424 30.36 14.24 -19.30
CA VAL A 424 31.79 14.06 -19.00
C VAL A 424 32.23 12.62 -19.30
N PRO A 425 32.55 12.30 -20.57
CA PRO A 425 32.89 10.93 -20.99
C PRO A 425 34.07 10.32 -20.23
N ASP A 426 35.03 11.14 -19.79
CA ASP A 426 36.20 10.69 -19.03
C ASP A 426 35.83 10.08 -17.66
N PHE A 427 34.63 10.37 -17.13
CA PHE A 427 34.12 9.77 -15.89
C PHE A 427 33.31 8.49 -16.13
N ALA A 428 33.27 7.93 -17.35
CA ALA A 428 32.44 6.75 -17.67
C ALA A 428 32.70 5.55 -16.73
N ILE A 429 33.96 5.27 -16.38
CA ILE A 429 34.30 4.17 -15.47
C ILE A 429 33.80 4.46 -14.05
N ALA A 430 33.95 5.71 -13.59
CA ALA A 430 33.49 6.13 -12.26
C ALA A 430 31.95 6.14 -12.18
N SER A 431 31.26 6.67 -13.19
CA SER A 431 29.80 6.68 -13.25
C SER A 431 29.23 5.26 -13.33
N PHE A 432 29.87 4.36 -14.10
CA PHE A 432 29.54 2.94 -14.12
C PHE A 432 29.70 2.31 -12.73
N ALA A 433 30.85 2.51 -12.07
CA ALA A 433 31.09 1.95 -10.74
C ALA A 433 30.06 2.44 -9.70
N VAL A 434 29.73 3.73 -9.71
CA VAL A 434 28.70 4.31 -8.81
C VAL A 434 27.31 3.75 -9.15
N ALA A 435 26.97 3.61 -10.44
CA ALA A 435 25.70 3.03 -10.86
C ALA A 435 25.54 1.57 -10.42
N ILE A 436 26.61 0.75 -10.55
CA ILE A 436 26.61 -0.63 -10.08
C ILE A 436 26.50 -0.69 -8.56
N LEU A 437 27.24 0.14 -7.84
CA LEU A 437 27.13 0.20 -6.37
C LEU A 437 25.71 0.58 -5.93
N PHE A 438 25.09 1.54 -6.61
CA PHE A 438 23.71 1.93 -6.37
C PHE A 438 22.72 0.79 -6.64
N ALA A 439 22.89 0.06 -7.76
CA ALA A 439 22.04 -1.07 -8.11
C ALA A 439 22.18 -2.22 -7.09
N VAL A 440 23.40 -2.59 -6.72
CA VAL A 440 23.68 -3.61 -5.70
C VAL A 440 23.13 -3.19 -4.35
N GLY A 441 23.36 -1.94 -3.92
CA GLY A 441 22.80 -1.40 -2.68
C GLY A 441 21.28 -1.44 -2.65
N GLY A 442 20.63 -1.07 -3.76
CA GLY A 442 19.18 -1.15 -3.94
C GLY A 442 18.65 -2.59 -3.83
N LEU A 443 19.31 -3.56 -4.47
CA LEU A 443 18.94 -4.98 -4.39
C LEU A 443 19.12 -5.54 -2.97
N VAL A 444 20.24 -5.24 -2.31
CA VAL A 444 20.50 -5.67 -0.92
C VAL A 444 19.46 -5.09 0.03
N LEU A 445 19.19 -3.78 -0.06
CA LEU A 445 18.19 -3.12 0.78
C LEU A 445 16.75 -3.55 0.44
N GLY A 446 16.45 -3.86 -0.82
CA GLY A 446 15.11 -4.28 -1.25
C GLY A 446 14.78 -5.74 -0.91
N ILE A 447 15.76 -6.65 -1.04
CA ILE A 447 15.54 -8.09 -0.93
C ILE A 447 15.96 -8.63 0.44
N LEU A 448 17.12 -8.17 0.94
CA LEU A 448 17.74 -8.76 2.12
C LEU A 448 17.33 -8.03 3.41
N ALA A 449 17.27 -6.70 3.39
CA ALA A 449 16.92 -5.92 4.58
C ALA A 449 15.56 -6.27 5.21
N PRO A 450 14.46 -6.51 4.46
CA PRO A 450 13.17 -6.87 5.05
C PRO A 450 13.19 -8.19 5.82
N ARG A 451 14.15 -9.07 5.53
CA ARG A 451 14.32 -10.37 6.19
C ARG A 451 15.19 -10.29 7.46
N GLN A 452 15.75 -9.13 7.76
CA GLN A 452 16.68 -8.96 8.88
C GLN A 452 16.09 -8.13 10.02
N THR A 453 16.49 -8.47 11.25
CA THR A 453 16.21 -7.70 12.45
C THR A 453 17.35 -6.70 12.71
N PHE A 454 17.08 -5.41 12.48
CA PHE A 454 18.06 -4.36 12.77
C PHE A 454 18.16 -4.08 14.26
N SER A 455 19.39 -4.08 14.79
CA SER A 455 19.68 -3.71 16.19
C SER A 455 19.26 -2.24 16.48
N PRO A 456 18.92 -1.91 17.73
CA PRO A 456 18.56 -0.53 18.11
C PRO A 456 19.65 0.49 17.76
N VAL A 457 20.92 0.12 17.90
CA VAL A 457 22.07 0.99 17.55
C VAL A 457 22.09 1.29 16.05
N MET A 458 21.88 0.29 15.20
CA MET A 458 21.88 0.47 13.75
C MET A 458 20.71 1.35 13.27
N ARG A 459 19.53 1.21 13.89
CA ARG A 459 18.40 2.11 13.65
C ARG A 459 18.74 3.54 14.08
N ARG A 460 19.35 3.70 15.25
CA ARG A 460 19.74 5.01 15.76
C ARG A 460 20.79 5.70 14.89
N VAL A 461 21.78 4.96 14.38
CA VAL A 461 22.78 5.49 13.44
C VAL A 461 22.10 5.96 12.16
N ALA A 462 21.16 5.19 11.61
CA ALA A 462 20.40 5.59 10.42
C ALA A 462 19.56 6.87 10.67
N GLU A 463 18.93 7.00 11.84
CA GLU A 463 18.23 8.23 12.24
C GLU A 463 19.17 9.44 12.33
N LEU A 464 20.37 9.27 12.91
CA LEU A 464 21.35 10.34 13.00
C LEU A 464 21.87 10.77 11.62
N ILE A 465 22.08 9.82 10.71
CA ILE A 465 22.44 10.10 9.32
C ILE A 465 21.32 10.88 8.62
N ASP A 466 20.07 10.45 8.75
CA ASP A 466 18.91 11.17 8.20
C ASP A 466 18.87 12.63 8.69
N LEU A 467 18.98 12.84 10.01
CA LEU A 467 19.01 14.17 10.60
C LEU A 467 20.19 15.02 10.12
N ALA A 468 21.38 14.44 9.98
CA ALA A 468 22.56 15.14 9.48
C ALA A 468 22.38 15.58 8.01
N VAL A 469 21.82 14.71 7.17
CA VAL A 469 21.55 15.03 5.77
C VAL A 469 20.48 16.13 5.67
N ILE A 470 19.40 16.05 6.47
CA ILE A 470 18.38 17.11 6.52
C ILE A 470 19.01 18.45 6.95
N ALA A 471 19.86 18.45 7.98
CA ALA A 471 20.54 19.66 8.45
C ALA A 471 21.47 20.26 7.37
N SER A 472 22.07 19.42 6.52
CA SER A 472 22.96 19.86 5.44
C SER A 472 22.24 20.59 4.30
N ILE A 473 20.92 20.43 4.15
CA ILE A 473 20.15 21.07 3.06
C ILE A 473 20.27 22.59 3.10
N VAL A 474 20.15 23.21 4.28
CA VAL A 474 20.16 24.68 4.39
C VAL A 474 21.51 25.26 3.95
N PRO A 475 22.67 24.79 4.45
CA PRO A 475 23.97 25.20 3.94
C PRO A 475 24.15 24.99 2.44
N LEU A 476 23.70 23.85 1.91
CA LEU A 476 23.81 23.54 0.48
C LEU A 476 22.98 24.49 -0.37
N VAL A 477 21.75 24.81 0.04
CA VAL A 477 20.92 25.82 -0.64
C VAL A 477 21.61 27.18 -0.65
N CYS A 478 22.17 27.63 0.48
CA CYS A 478 22.95 28.88 0.56
C CYS A 478 24.19 28.85 -0.34
N TRP A 479 24.79 27.68 -0.55
CA TRP A 479 25.92 27.52 -1.46
C TRP A 479 25.49 27.63 -2.93
N VAL A 480 24.40 26.97 -3.31
CA VAL A 480 23.86 27.03 -4.68
C VAL A 480 23.42 28.45 -5.04
N THR A 481 22.82 29.19 -4.11
CA THR A 481 22.37 30.57 -4.35
C THR A 481 23.51 31.59 -4.38
N GLY A 482 24.75 31.19 -4.08
CA GLY A 482 25.90 32.09 -4.07
C GLY A 482 25.95 33.02 -2.84
N LEU A 483 25.18 32.74 -1.79
CA LEU A 483 25.14 33.57 -0.59
C LEU A 483 26.51 33.63 0.12
N TYR A 484 27.24 32.52 0.16
CA TYR A 484 28.57 32.47 0.76
C TYR A 484 29.63 33.25 -0.02
N SER A 485 29.51 33.33 -1.35
CA SER A 485 30.39 34.17 -2.17
C SER A 485 30.05 35.64 -1.99
N LEU A 486 28.76 35.97 -1.90
CA LEU A 486 28.30 37.34 -1.66
C LEU A 486 28.82 37.85 -0.31
N MET A 487 28.68 37.07 0.77
CA MET A 487 29.16 37.45 2.09
C MET A 487 30.69 37.54 2.18
N ARG A 488 31.44 36.80 1.36
CA ARG A 488 32.92 36.89 1.30
C ARG A 488 33.42 38.10 0.51
N GLY A 489 32.57 38.67 -0.34
CA GLY A 489 32.90 39.84 -1.16
C GLY A 489 32.48 41.18 -0.54
N LEU A 490 31.70 41.15 0.55
CA LEU A 490 31.44 42.28 1.46
C LEU A 490 32.58 42.38 2.47
#